data_AF-A0A1J4ZF38-F1
#
_entry.id   AF-A0A1J4ZF38-F1
#
_cell.length_a   1.000
_cell.length_b   1.000
_cell.length_c   1.000
_cell.angle_alpha   90.00
_cell.angle_beta   90.00
_cell.angle_gamma   90.00
#
_symmetry.space_group_name_H-M   'P 1'
#
loop_
_entity.id
_entity.type
_entity.pdbx_description
1 polymer ?
#
loop_
_entity_poly.entity_id
_entity_poly.type
_entity_poly.pdbx_seq_one_letter_code
_entity_poly.pdbx_strand_id
1 'polypeptide(L)'
;MLVRILGAIDLASAFAFLMMIFGLNVFVPFILFCAGLLFLKGLFILTGDVLSFIDFVASLTFILSIFFGLPVFLFWVFAFLLLGKGMVSFI
;
A
#
# COMPACT_ATOMS: atom_id res chain seq x y z
N MET A 1 5.99 16.91 -9.82
CA MET A 1 6.21 16.99 -8.35
C MET A 1 5.20 16.16 -7.58
N LEU A 2 3.90 16.37 -7.81
CA LEU A 2 2.82 15.61 -7.18
C LEU A 2 2.96 14.09 -7.39
N VAL A 3 3.22 13.65 -8.63
CA VAL A 3 3.44 12.22 -8.97
C VAL A 3 4.53 11.55 -8.13
N ARG A 4 5.63 12.26 -7.83
CA ARG A 4 6.73 11.73 -6.99
C ARG A 4 6.31 11.57 -5.53
N ILE A 5 5.46 12.46 -5.02
CA ILE A 5 4.90 12.35 -3.67
C ILE A 5 3.95 11.14 -3.60
N LEU A 6 3.08 10.98 -4.61
CA LEU A 6 2.21 9.80 -4.69
C LEU A 6 3.00 8.50 -4.85
N GLY A 7 4.13 8.52 -5.57
CA GLY A 7 5.05 7.38 -5.68
C GLY A 7 5.77 7.06 -4.37
N ALA A 8 6.14 8.08 -3.58
CA ALA A 8 6.75 7.87 -2.27
C ALA A 8 5.79 7.17 -1.30
N ILE A 9 4.49 7.46 -1.39
CA ILE A 9 3.44 6.80 -0.59
C ILE A 9 3.33 5.31 -0.96
N ASP A 10 3.39 4.99 -2.26
CA ASP A 10 3.37 3.59 -2.74
C ASP A 10 4.61 2.82 -2.26
N LEU A 11 5.77 3.47 -2.26
CA LEU A 11 7.01 2.88 -1.77
C LEU A 11 6.97 2.65 -0.26
N ALA A 12 6.51 3.64 0.52
CA ALA A 12 6.38 3.51 1.97
C ALA A 12 5.41 2.39 2.36
N SER A 13 4.28 2.28 1.65
CA SER A 13 3.32 1.20 1.85
C SER A 13 3.84 -0.17 1.39
N ALA A 14 4.57 -0.24 0.27
CA ALA A 14 5.26 -1.46 -0.13
C ALA A 14 6.26 -1.93 0.94
N PHE A 15 7.02 -1.00 1.53
CA PHE A 15 7.92 -1.32 2.64
C PHE A 15 7.17 -1.79 3.88
N ALA A 16 6.03 -1.20 4.22
CA ALA A 16 5.20 -1.67 5.35
C ALA A 16 4.75 -3.13 5.14
N PHE A 17 4.34 -3.51 3.92
CA PHE A 17 4.02 -4.91 3.60
C PHE A 17 5.24 -5.82 3.68
N LEU A 18 6.40 -5.39 3.15
CA LEU A 18 7.64 -6.16 3.26
C LEU A 18 8.04 -6.39 4.72
N MET A 19 7.92 -5.37 5.57
CA MET A 19 8.21 -5.51 7.00
C MET A 19 7.28 -6.54 7.67
N MET A 20 5.99 -6.54 7.34
CA MET A 20 5.05 -7.58 7.81
C MET A 20 5.43 -8.98 7.32
N ILE A 21 5.81 -9.12 6.05
CA ILE A 21 6.24 -10.40 5.45
C ILE A 21 7.47 -10.96 6.17
N PHE A 22 8.46 -10.11 6.46
CA PHE A 22 9.70 -10.52 7.13
C PHE A 22 9.55 -10.65 8.65
N GLY A 23 8.35 -10.45 9.21
CA GLY A 23 8.11 -10.55 10.65
C GLY A 23 8.80 -9.45 11.46
N LEU A 24 9.14 -8.32 10.82
CA LEU A 24 9.64 -7.15 11.52
C LEU A 24 8.49 -6.51 12.30
N ASN A 25 8.80 -5.94 13.47
CA ASN A 25 7.79 -5.33 14.33
C ASN A 25 7.31 -4.02 13.71
N VAL A 26 6.20 -4.08 12.95
CA VAL A 26 5.61 -2.91 12.31
C VAL A 26 4.67 -2.22 13.28
N PHE A 27 4.95 -0.96 13.59
CA PHE A 27 4.10 -0.16 14.46
C PHE A 27 2.70 0.00 13.85
N VAL A 28 1.66 -0.34 14.64
CA VAL A 28 0.25 -0.17 14.24
C VAL A 28 -0.08 1.24 13.72
N PRO A 29 0.41 2.34 14.35
CA PRO A 29 0.21 3.69 13.81
C PRO A 29 0.77 3.88 12.39
N PHE A 30 1.89 3.24 12.05
CA PHE A 30 2.48 3.33 10.73
C PHE A 30 1.64 2.60 9.68
N ILE A 31 1.09 1.43 10.03
CA ILE A 31 0.15 0.67 9.19
C ILE A 31 -1.09 1.50 8.89
N LEU A 32 -1.68 2.11 9.93
CA LEU A 32 -2.87 2.96 9.80
C LEU A 32 -2.58 4.21 8.97
N PHE A 33 -1.39 4.79 9.10
CA PHE A 33 -0.97 5.93 8.28
C PHE A 33 -0.86 5.55 6.79
N CYS A 34 -0.18 4.44 6.48
CA CYS A 34 -0.07 3.93 5.12
C CYS A 34 -1.45 3.56 4.54
N ALA A 35 -2.30 2.91 5.32
CA ALA A 35 -3.67 2.58 4.94
C ALA A 35 -4.48 3.85 4.63
N GLY A 36 -4.43 4.87 5.49
CA GLY A 36 -5.16 6.13 5.29
C GLY A 36 -4.75 6.86 4.02
N LEU A 37 -3.44 6.95 3.75
CA LEU A 37 -2.93 7.59 2.54
C LEU A 37 -3.25 6.81 1.27
N LEU A 38 -3.11 5.48 1.30
CA LEU A 38 -3.52 4.62 0.17
C LEU A 38 -5.03 4.66 -0.07
N PHE A 39 -5.83 4.76 0.99
CA PHE A 39 -7.28 4.89 0.87
C PHE A 39 -7.66 6.21 0.19
N LEU A 40 -7.07 7.32 0.63
CA LEU A 40 -7.26 8.64 0.00
C LEU A 40 -6.85 8.62 -1.48
N LYS A 41 -5.76 7.95 -1.81
CA LYS A 41 -5.30 7.76 -3.18
C LYS A 41 -6.19 6.79 -3.97
N GLY A 42 -6.73 5.77 -3.32
CA GLY A 42 -7.64 4.80 -3.89
C GLY A 42 -9.01 5.39 -4.24
N LEU A 43 -9.43 6.48 -3.60
CA LEU A 43 -10.68 7.19 -3.93
C LEU A 43 -10.68 7.74 -5.37
N PHE A 44 -9.52 7.94 -6.00
CA PHE A 44 -9.40 8.27 -7.42
C PHE A 44 -9.84 7.14 -8.37
N ILE A 45 -10.23 5.98 -7.85
CA ILE A 45 -10.90 4.96 -8.67
C ILE A 45 -12.24 5.46 -9.23
N LEU A 46 -12.92 6.37 -8.53
CA LEU A 46 -14.19 6.97 -8.97
C LEU A 46 -14.01 7.82 -10.24
N THR A 47 -12.78 8.24 -10.53
CA THR A 47 -12.41 8.94 -11.77
C THR A 47 -12.00 8.02 -12.92
N GLY A 48 -12.13 6.69 -12.76
CA GLY A 48 -11.89 5.70 -13.82
C GLY A 48 -10.47 5.16 -13.90
N ASP A 49 -9.62 5.45 -12.90
CA ASP A 49 -8.23 5.05 -12.91
C ASP A 49 -8.07 3.64 -12.30
N VAL A 50 -7.84 2.64 -13.16
CA VAL A 50 -7.79 1.22 -12.76
C VAL A 50 -6.69 0.95 -11.74
N LEU A 51 -5.57 1.69 -11.81
CA LEU A 51 -4.47 1.56 -10.85
C LEU A 51 -4.84 2.03 -9.44
N SER A 52 -5.87 2.87 -9.27
CA SER A 52 -6.37 3.28 -7.95
C SER A 52 -7.17 2.17 -7.25
N PHE A 53 -7.67 1.17 -8.00
CA PHE A 53 -8.27 -0.03 -7.40
C PHE A 53 -7.26 -0.81 -6.57
N ILE A 54 -6.03 -0.93 -7.07
CA ILE A 54 -4.95 -1.63 -6.37
C ILE A 54 -4.63 -0.90 -5.05
N ASP A 55 -4.60 0.44 -5.06
CA ASP A 55 -4.35 1.23 -3.85
C ASP A 55 -5.47 1.05 -2.82
N PHE A 56 -6.73 1.03 -3.27
CA PHE A 56 -7.89 0.83 -2.42
C PHE A 56 -7.90 -0.57 -1.78
N VAL A 57 -7.69 -1.61 -2.59
CA VAL A 57 -7.62 -2.99 -2.08
C VAL A 57 -6.44 -3.14 -1.12
N ALA A 58 -5.26 -2.62 -1.47
CA ALA A 58 -4.09 -2.66 -0.59
C ALA A 58 -4.33 -1.94 0.75
N SER A 59 -5.04 -0.81 0.74
CA SER A 59 -5.42 -0.11 1.98
C SER A 59 -6.33 -0.95 2.87
N LEU A 60 -7.30 -1.66 2.27
CA LEU A 60 -8.17 -2.61 2.96
C LEU A 60 -7.38 -3.79 3.53
N THR A 61 -6.42 -4.31 2.77
CA THR A 61 -5.55 -5.39 3.25
C THR A 61 -4.77 -4.97 4.49
N PHE A 62 -4.29 -3.73 4.57
CA PHE A 62 -3.64 -3.21 5.77
C PHE A 62 -4.59 -3.12 6.96
N ILE A 63 -5.80 -2.61 6.76
CA ILE A 63 -6.80 -2.52 7.84
C ILE A 63 -7.15 -3.92 8.33
N LEU A 64 -7.39 -4.87 7.42
CA LEU A 64 -7.68 -6.25 7.76
C LEU A 64 -6.50 -6.93 8.46
N SER A 65 -5.24 -6.60 8.11
CA SER A 65 -4.03 -7.18 8.73
C SER A 65 -3.88 -6.87 10.22
N ILE A 66 -4.53 -5.82 10.71
CA ILE A 66 -4.51 -5.46 12.13
C ILE A 66 -5.39 -6.41 12.94
N PHE A 67 -6.53 -6.82 12.37
CA PHE A 67 -7.53 -7.64 13.07
C PHE A 67 -7.41 -9.13 12.76
N PHE A 68 -6.92 -9.46 11.56
CA PHE A 68 -6.84 -10.82 11.05
C PHE A 68 -5.40 -11.16 10.65
N GLY A 69 -4.95 -12.36 11.01
CA GLY A 69 -3.69 -12.92 10.51
C GLY A 69 -3.85 -13.39 9.06
N LEU A 70 -3.84 -12.47 8.10
CA LEU A 70 -3.98 -12.81 6.68
C LEU A 70 -2.81 -13.66 6.17
N PRO A 71 -3.05 -14.49 5.14
CA PRO A 71 -2.00 -15.29 4.52
C PRO A 71 -0.91 -14.41 3.92
N VAL A 72 0.35 -14.75 4.22
CA VAL A 72 1.56 -13.98 3.83
C VAL A 72 1.68 -13.81 2.31
N PHE A 73 1.21 -14.79 1.52
CA PHE A 73 1.20 -14.70 0.06
C PHE A 73 0.43 -13.46 -0.45
N LEU A 74 -0.65 -13.09 0.23
CA LEU A 74 -1.49 -11.97 -0.17
C LEU A 74 -0.75 -10.64 0.01
N PHE A 75 0.07 -10.52 1.06
CA PHE A 75 0.94 -9.37 1.27
C PHE A 75 2.04 -9.25 0.21
N TRP A 76 2.59 -10.37 -0.26
CA TRP A 76 3.61 -10.37 -1.32
C TRP A 76 3.11 -9.75 -2.62
N VAL A 77 1.88 -10.09 -3.02
CA VAL A 77 1.27 -9.57 -4.25
C VAL A 77 1.13 -8.04 -4.18
N PHE A 78 0.58 -7.51 -3.08
CA PHE A 78 0.41 -6.07 -2.91
C PHE A 78 1.73 -5.33 -2.73
N ALA A 79 2.70 -5.91 -2.01
CA ALA A 79 4.03 -5.33 -1.85
C ALA A 79 4.70 -5.06 -3.20
N PHE A 80 4.71 -6.05 -4.10
CA PHE A 80 5.36 -5.89 -5.40
C PHE A 80 4.63 -4.98 -6.36
N LEU A 81 3.29 -5.02 -6.38
CA LEU A 81 2.51 -4.11 -7.21
C LEU A 81 2.73 -2.65 -6.81
N LEU A 82 2.73 -2.36 -5.50
CA LEU A 82 3.00 -1.03 -4.97
C LEU A 82 4.45 -0.60 -5.22
N LEU A 83 5.41 -1.51 -5.07
CA LEU A 83 6.82 -1.22 -5.33
C LEU A 83 7.05 -0.86 -6.80
N GLY A 84 6.49 -1.63 -7.73
CA GLY A 84 6.56 -1.36 -9.16
C GLY A 84 5.95 0.00 -9.51
N LYS A 85 4.75 0.28 -9.00
CA LYS A 85 4.05 1.57 -9.22
C LYS A 85 4.80 2.76 -8.61
N GLY A 86 5.36 2.58 -7.41
CA GLY A 86 6.22 3.56 -6.75
C GLY A 86 7.44 3.89 -7.60
N MET A 87 8.18 2.88 -8.08
CA MET A 87 9.37 3.06 -8.91
C MET A 87 9.06 3.78 -10.24
N VAL A 88 7.97 3.41 -10.92
CA VAL A 88 7.54 4.07 -12.17
C VAL A 88 7.23 5.56 -11.96
N SER A 89 6.76 5.93 -10.78
CA SER A 89 6.45 7.34 -10.44
C SER A 89 7.69 8.23 -10.26
N PHE A 90 8.89 7.63 -10.19
CA PHE A 90 10.16 8.35 -10.05
C PHE A 90 10.99 8.45 -11.33
N ILE A 91 10.66 7.63 -12.35
CA ILE A 91 11.22 7.70 -13.71
C ILE A 91 10.57 8.89 -14.45
#